data_AF-A0A3B0Y1F3-F1
#
_entry.id   AF-A0A3B0Y1F3-F1
#
_cell.length_a   1.000
_cell.length_b   1.000
_cell.length_c   1.000
_cell.angle_alpha   90.00
_cell.angle_beta   90.00
_cell.angle_gamma   90.00
#
_symmetry.space_group_name_H-M   'P 1'
#
loop_
_entity.id
_entity.type
_entity.pdbx_description
1 polymer ?
#
loop_
_entity_poly.entity_id
_entity_poly.type
_entity_poly.pdbx_seq_one_letter_code
_entity_poly.pdbx_strand_id
1 'polypeptide(L)'
;YQTGSFGYFFSVNSSVNSKDEFKDIYKKSKTFGDRIPADTLAIAYTSGGDLILIGTEKNNLGKIYYWAHSFETGPFVGEGDAPDYSNIGFVADDFNQLMKNLYDDEN
;
A
#
# COMPACT_ATOMS: atom_id res chain seq x y z
N TYR A 1 2.25 -8.53 19.53
CA TYR A 1 1.92 -8.38 18.11
C TYR A 1 1.07 -7.14 17.98
N GLN A 2 1.50 -6.11 17.23
CA GLN A 2 0.58 -5.04 16.86
C GLN A 2 -0.49 -5.68 15.98
N THR A 3 -1.73 -5.72 16.46
CA THR A 3 -2.88 -6.05 15.63
C THR A 3 -3.01 -4.92 14.61
N GLY A 4 -2.47 -5.12 13.41
CA GLY A 4 -2.57 -4.14 12.33
C GLY A 4 -4.04 -3.98 11.94
N SER A 5 -4.58 -2.77 12.08
CA SER A 5 -5.90 -2.44 11.55
C SER A 5 -5.75 -1.63 10.26
N PHE A 6 -6.65 -1.89 9.32
CA PHE A 6 -6.81 -1.03 8.16
C PHE A 6 -7.39 0.30 8.63
N GLY A 7 -6.70 1.40 8.33
CA GLY A 7 -7.23 2.73 8.61
C GLY A 7 -8.33 3.08 7.61
N TYR A 8 -7.98 3.12 6.32
CA TYR A 8 -8.91 3.35 5.22
C TYR A 8 -8.30 2.95 3.88
N PHE A 9 -9.15 2.52 2.95
CA PHE A 9 -8.79 2.42 1.54
C PHE A 9 -8.79 3.81 0.89
N PHE A 10 -7.92 4.00 -0.11
CA PHE A 10 -7.90 5.22 -0.90
C PHE A 10 -9.11 5.25 -1.85
N SER A 11 -9.71 6.43 -1.97
CA SER A 11 -10.86 6.65 -2.84
C SER A 11 -10.45 6.70 -4.30
N VAL A 12 -11.32 6.19 -5.17
CA VAL A 12 -11.20 6.37 -6.61
C VAL A 12 -12.06 7.54 -7.02
N ASN A 13 -11.49 8.51 -7.75
CA ASN A 13 -12.22 9.65 -8.30
C ASN A 13 -12.87 10.52 -7.21
N SER A 14 -12.07 10.93 -6.22
CA SER A 14 -12.56 11.88 -5.20
C SER A 14 -12.74 13.26 -5.82
N SER A 15 -13.89 13.90 -5.60
CA SER A 15 -14.12 15.24 -6.13
C SER A 15 -13.10 16.24 -5.54
N VAL A 16 -12.59 17.11 -6.41
CA VAL A 16 -11.44 18.03 -6.15
C VAL A 16 -11.69 19.01 -4.99
N ASN A 17 -12.93 19.13 -4.50
CA ASN A 17 -13.33 20.09 -3.46
C ASN A 17 -13.81 19.42 -2.16
N SER A 18 -13.55 18.12 -1.98
CA SER A 18 -13.90 17.39 -0.76
C SER A 18 -12.70 17.29 0.18
N LYS A 19 -12.94 17.29 1.50
CA LYS A 19 -11.92 16.99 2.52
C LYS A 19 -11.23 15.62 2.31
N ASP A 20 -11.83 14.77 1.49
CA ASP A 20 -11.33 13.44 1.13
C ASP A 20 -10.36 13.45 -0.06
N GLU A 21 -10.02 14.61 -0.62
CA GLU A 21 -8.98 14.71 -1.66
C GLU A 21 -7.63 14.10 -1.21
N PHE A 22 -7.32 14.18 0.09
CA PHE A 22 -6.12 13.60 0.68
C PHE A 22 -6.17 12.07 0.79
N LYS A 23 -7.26 11.44 0.37
CA LYS A 23 -7.42 9.98 0.30
C LYS A 23 -7.52 9.50 -1.14
N ASP A 24 -7.48 10.38 -2.13
CA ASP A 24 -7.58 10.00 -3.53
C ASP A 24 -6.38 9.18 -4.00
N ILE A 25 -6.64 8.05 -4.64
CA ILE A 25 -5.63 7.09 -5.06
C ILE A 25 -4.64 7.67 -6.08
N TYR A 26 -5.09 8.55 -6.98
CA TYR A 26 -4.21 9.19 -7.97
C TYR A 26 -3.28 10.21 -7.31
N LYS A 27 -3.76 10.95 -6.31
CA LYS A 27 -2.88 11.84 -5.53
C LYS A 27 -1.88 11.04 -4.69
N LYS A 28 -2.29 9.91 -4.12
CA LYS A 28 -1.42 9.02 -3.35
C LYS A 28 -0.39 8.30 -4.19
N SER A 29 -0.73 7.89 -5.41
CA SER A 29 0.25 7.28 -6.33
C SER A 29 1.42 8.22 -6.61
N LYS A 30 1.17 9.53 -6.75
CA LYS A 30 2.23 10.54 -6.88
C LYS A 30 3.04 10.73 -5.62
N THR A 31 2.40 10.63 -4.45
CA THR A 31 3.05 10.82 -3.15
C THR A 31 4.00 9.66 -2.82
N PHE A 32 3.63 8.44 -3.22
CA PHE A 32 4.36 7.22 -2.88
C PHE A 32 5.15 6.61 -4.04
N GLY A 33 4.99 7.10 -5.27
CA GLY A 33 5.58 6.48 -6.47
C GLY A 33 7.08 6.29 -6.42
N ASP A 34 7.81 7.19 -5.74
CA ASP A 34 9.27 7.09 -5.57
C ASP A 34 9.68 6.35 -4.27
N ARG A 35 8.72 5.80 -3.52
CA ARG A 35 8.90 5.18 -2.20
C ARG A 35 8.51 3.70 -2.17
N ILE A 36 7.80 3.24 -3.18
CA ILE A 36 7.34 1.85 -3.34
C ILE A 36 7.82 1.32 -4.69
N PRO A 37 7.93 -0.01 -4.88
CA PRO A 37 8.31 -0.57 -6.16
C PRO A 37 7.39 -0.09 -7.28
N ALA A 38 7.99 0.22 -8.43
CA ALA A 38 7.30 0.84 -9.57
C ALA A 38 6.15 -0.02 -10.15
N ASP A 39 6.19 -1.33 -9.91
CA ASP A 39 5.16 -2.29 -10.33
C ASP A 39 4.07 -2.50 -9.27
N THR A 40 3.91 -1.53 -8.36
CA THR A 40 2.88 -1.54 -7.32
C THR A 40 2.14 -0.20 -7.23
N LEU A 41 0.97 -0.24 -6.62
CA LEU A 41 0.16 0.94 -6.30
C LEU A 41 -0.35 0.83 -4.88
N ALA A 42 -0.20 1.89 -4.08
CA ALA A 42 -0.80 1.93 -2.76
C ALA A 42 -2.33 2.06 -2.85
N ILE A 43 -3.06 1.19 -2.15
CA ILE A 43 -4.53 1.12 -2.15
C ILE A 43 -5.16 1.38 -0.78
N ALA A 44 -4.38 1.28 0.30
CA ALA A 44 -4.87 1.60 1.64
C ALA A 44 -3.76 2.12 2.54
N TYR A 45 -4.18 2.85 3.57
CA TYR A 45 -3.35 3.30 4.68
C TYR A 45 -3.63 2.45 5.93
N THR A 46 -2.56 2.05 6.60
CA THR A 46 -2.60 1.45 7.95
C THR A 46 -1.91 2.38 8.95
N SER A 47 -2.16 2.19 10.24
CA SER A 47 -1.60 3.05 11.28
C SER A 47 -0.07 3.10 11.22
N GLY A 48 0.52 4.27 11.46
CA GLY A 48 1.98 4.41 11.58
C GLY A 48 2.71 4.77 10.28
N GLY A 49 2.00 5.02 9.18
CA GLY A 49 2.62 5.36 7.90
C GLY A 49 2.68 4.21 6.91
N ASP A 50 2.36 3.01 7.37
CA ASP A 50 2.38 1.77 6.60
C ASP A 50 1.25 1.75 5.54
N LEU A 51 1.46 0.93 4.51
CA LEU A 51 0.61 0.90 3.32
C LEU A 51 0.23 -0.54 2.95
N ILE A 52 -0.90 -0.64 2.26
CA ILE A 52 -1.27 -1.86 1.53
C ILE A 52 -1.13 -1.56 0.05
N LEU A 53 -0.39 -2.40 -0.65
CA LEU A 53 -0.07 -2.27 -2.05
C LEU A 53 -0.78 -3.33 -2.87
N ILE A 54 -1.13 -2.99 -4.12
CA ILE A 54 -1.53 -3.93 -5.15
C ILE A 54 -0.49 -3.94 -6.27
N GLY A 55 -0.09 -5.11 -6.75
CA GLY A 55 0.80 -5.23 -7.90
C GLY A 55 0.08 -4.87 -9.21
N THR A 56 0.77 -4.19 -10.11
CA THR A 56 0.19 -3.60 -11.33
C THR A 56 0.75 -4.19 -12.63
N GLU A 57 1.79 -5.04 -12.56
CA GLU A 57 2.43 -5.59 -13.76
C GLU A 57 2.73 -7.10 -13.68
N LYS A 58 2.71 -7.77 -14.85
CA LYS A 58 3.25 -9.12 -15.08
C LYS A 58 2.79 -10.15 -14.02
N ASN A 59 3.75 -10.85 -13.40
CA ASN A 59 3.55 -11.90 -12.38
C ASN A 59 3.12 -11.34 -11.01
N ASN A 60 3.08 -10.02 -10.89
CA ASN A 60 2.71 -9.29 -9.69
C ASN A 60 1.27 -8.77 -9.74
N LEU A 61 0.66 -8.73 -10.93
CA LEU A 61 -0.65 -8.13 -11.16
C LEU A 61 -1.71 -8.70 -10.20
N GLY A 62 -2.34 -7.81 -9.43
CA GLY A 62 -3.42 -8.13 -8.51
C GLY A 62 -2.98 -8.59 -7.12
N LYS A 63 -1.72 -9.00 -6.94
CA LYS A 63 -1.21 -9.46 -5.64
C LYS A 63 -1.18 -8.34 -4.62
N ILE A 64 -1.44 -8.69 -3.37
CA ILE A 64 -1.56 -7.75 -2.26
C ILE A 64 -0.36 -7.88 -1.33
N TYR A 65 0.18 -6.72 -0.96
CA TYR A 65 1.33 -6.63 -0.08
C TYR A 65 1.13 -5.62 1.05
N TYR A 66 1.83 -5.86 2.15
CA TYR A 66 2.05 -4.91 3.23
C TYR A 66 3.40 -4.23 3.01
N TRP A 67 3.43 -2.90 3.06
CA TRP A 67 4.67 -2.12 3.01
C TRP A 67 4.87 -1.42 4.35
N ALA A 68 5.99 -1.70 4.99
CA ALA A 68 6.30 -1.20 6.32
C ALA A 68 7.19 0.05 6.24
N HIS A 69 6.61 1.22 6.56
CA HIS A 69 7.28 2.52 6.53
C HIS A 69 8.51 2.57 7.44
N SER A 70 8.44 1.93 8.61
CA SER A 70 9.55 1.90 9.58
C SER A 70 10.83 1.24 9.05
N PHE A 71 10.72 0.47 7.96
CA PHE A 71 11.83 -0.23 7.31
C PHE A 71 12.07 0.27 5.88
N GLU A 72 11.46 1.39 5.50
CA GLU A 72 11.67 2.00 4.18
C GLU A 72 13.16 2.14 3.90
N THR A 73 13.57 1.66 2.73
CA THR A 73 14.87 1.85 2.10
C THR A 73 14.64 2.73 0.87
N GLY A 74 15.42 3.80 0.69
CA GLY A 74 15.13 4.77 -0.38
C GLY A 74 15.82 6.13 -0.26
N PRO A 75 15.60 7.06 -1.22
CA PRO A 75 16.34 8.32 -1.33
C PRO A 75 16.15 9.28 -0.14
N PHE A 76 15.11 9.08 0.67
CA PHE A 76 14.84 9.85 1.89
C PHE A 76 15.48 9.26 3.16
N VAL A 77 16.06 8.06 3.06
CA VAL A 77 16.69 7.31 4.16
C VAL A 77 18.22 7.49 4.15
N GLY A 78 18.73 8.26 3.19
CA GLY A 78 20.14 8.69 3.13
C GLY A 78 21.03 7.88 2.18
N GLU A 79 20.56 6.78 1.59
CA GLU A 79 21.41 5.86 0.80
C GLU A 79 21.18 5.87 -0.72
N GLY A 80 20.22 6.66 -1.24
CA GLY A 80 20.09 6.87 -2.70
C GLY A 80 19.67 5.65 -3.52
N ASP A 81 19.35 4.53 -2.87
CA ASP A 81 18.87 3.32 -3.53
C ASP A 81 17.42 3.46 -4.00
N ALA A 82 17.09 2.76 -5.09
CA ALA A 82 15.73 2.68 -5.60
C ALA A 82 14.84 1.85 -4.65
N PRO A 83 13.54 2.17 -4.51
CA PRO A 83 12.65 1.39 -3.67
C PRO A 83 12.55 -0.05 -4.19
N ASP A 84 12.75 -1.01 -3.30
CA ASP A 84 12.73 -2.44 -3.60
C ASP A 84 11.70 -3.17 -2.71
N TYR A 85 11.76 -4.51 -2.70
CA TYR A 85 10.85 -5.35 -1.94
C TYR A 85 11.34 -5.67 -0.51
N SER A 86 12.43 -5.05 -0.04
CA SER A 86 13.06 -5.40 1.25
C SER A 86 12.17 -5.15 2.47
N ASN A 87 11.25 -4.18 2.39
CA ASN A 87 10.30 -3.84 3.46
C ASN A 87 8.84 -4.21 3.11
N ILE A 88 8.68 -5.17 2.19
CA ILE A 88 7.38 -5.61 1.68
C ILE A 88 7.10 -7.06 2.08
N GLY A 89 5.93 -7.29 2.68
CA GLY A 89 5.41 -8.62 3.02
C GLY A 89 4.23 -9.00 2.13
N PHE A 90 4.19 -10.23 1.64
CA PHE A 90 3.03 -10.77 0.92
C PHE A 90 1.83 -10.94 1.86
N VAL A 91 0.62 -10.57 1.40
CA VAL A 91 -0.62 -10.64 2.17
C VAL A 91 -1.64 -11.58 1.51
N ALA A 92 -1.85 -11.44 0.19
CA ALA A 92 -2.85 -12.22 -0.53
C ALA A 92 -2.57 -12.27 -2.03
N ASP A 93 -3.07 -13.30 -2.70
CA ASP A 93 -2.93 -13.43 -4.16
C ASP A 93 -3.77 -12.42 -4.94
N ASP A 94 -4.88 -11.96 -4.37
CA ASP A 94 -5.74 -10.93 -4.95
C ASP A 94 -6.58 -10.17 -3.90
N PHE A 95 -7.30 -9.16 -4.36
CA PHE A 95 -8.15 -8.32 -3.52
C PHE A 95 -9.33 -9.10 -2.88
N ASN A 96 -9.87 -10.12 -3.55
CA ASN A 96 -10.95 -10.91 -2.97
C ASN A 96 -10.45 -11.75 -1.80
N GLN A 97 -9.27 -12.36 -1.96
CA GLN A 97 -8.61 -13.11 -0.89
C GLN A 97 -8.24 -12.19 0.28
N LEU A 98 -7.78 -10.96 0.02
CA LEU A 98 -7.60 -9.95 1.07
C LEU A 98 -8.90 -9.70 1.84
N MET A 99 -10.00 -9.41 1.13
CA MET A 99 -11.28 -9.13 1.80
C MET A 99 -11.75 -10.33 2.62
N LYS A 100 -11.61 -11.55 2.08
CA LYS A 100 -11.94 -12.77 2.82
C LYS A 100 -11.15 -12.89 4.12
N ASN A 101 -9.84 -12.66 4.08
CA ASN A 101 -8.97 -12.72 5.26
C ASN A 101 -9.31 -11.65 6.32
N LEU A 102 -10.01 -10.57 5.95
CA LEU A 102 -10.47 -9.55 6.90
C LEU A 102 -11.79 -9.90 7.60
N TYR A 103 -12.60 -10.79 7.00
CA TYR A 103 -13.90 -11.20 7.53
C TYR A 103 -13.85 -12.54 8.27
N ASP A 104 -12.95 -13.44 7.87
CA ASP A 104 -12.79 -14.74 8.52
C ASP A 104 -11.90 -14.61 9.76
N ASP A 105 -12.54 -14.58 10.94
CA ASP A 105 -11.88 -14.64 12.27
C ASP A 105 -11.24 -16.03 12.56
N GLU A 106 -11.32 -17.00 11.64
CA GLU A 106 -10.77 -18.37 11.81
C GLU A 106 -9.29 -18.49 11.34
N ASN A 107 -8.42 -17.60 11.81
CA ASN A 107 -6.96 -17.81 11.77
C ASN A 107 -6.40 -18.09 13.17
#